data_AF-A0A2V8INB8-F1
#
_entry.id   AF-A0A2V8INB8-F1
#
_cell.length_a   1.000
_cell.length_b   1.000
_cell.length_c   1.000
_cell.angle_alpha   90.00
_cell.angle_beta   90.00
_cell.angle_gamma   90.00
#
_symmetry.space_group_name_H-M   'P 1'
#
loop_
_entity.id
_entity.type
_entity.pdbx_description
1 polymer ?
#
loop_
_entity_poly.entity_id
_entity_poly.type
_entity_poly.pdbx_seq_one_letter_code
_entity_poly.pdbx_strand_id
1 'polypeptide(L)'
;EGYTEPGPERDKYAFQSFGAQFVEVRVDPEIAKVQISRVVSAFDVGKIVNAKTARSQGYSGVVMGVGMALMEHTVYDSRDGSIITSNLADYAIPVNAD
;
A
#
# COMPACT_ATOMS: atom_id res chain seq x y z
N GLU A 1 7.60 33.61 1.31
CA GLU A 1 7.99 32.28 1.82
C GLU A 1 7.15 31.98 3.05
N GLY A 2 6.26 30.98 2.98
CA GLY A 2 5.29 30.71 4.04
C GLY A 2 5.81 29.65 5.00
N TYR A 3 6.62 30.05 5.99
CA TYR A 3 6.92 29.16 7.11
C TYR A 3 5.71 29.11 8.03
N THR A 4 5.21 27.90 8.32
CA THR A 4 4.16 27.69 9.32
C THR A 4 4.84 27.08 10.53
N GLU A 5 4.98 27.85 11.61
CA GLU A 5 5.42 27.28 12.88
C GLU A 5 4.35 26.32 13.40
N PRO A 6 4.73 25.14 13.93
CA PRO A 6 3.76 24.25 14.55
C PRO A 6 3.11 24.95 15.74
N GLY A 7 1.77 24.92 15.83
CA GLY A 7 1.04 25.49 16.95
C GLY A 7 1.30 24.75 18.27
N PRO A 8 0.97 25.36 19.42
CA PRO A 8 1.21 24.81 20.77
C PRO A 8 0.48 23.49 21.04
N GLU A 9 -0.42 23.08 20.15
CA GLU A 9 -1.14 21.79 20.18
C GLU A 9 -0.18 20.59 20.03
N ARG A 10 0.96 20.76 19.36
CA ARG A 10 1.97 19.70 19.16
C ARG A 10 2.65 19.23 20.44
N ASP A 11 2.67 20.07 21.47
CA ASP A 11 3.23 19.74 22.77
C ASP A 11 2.23 18.98 23.66
N LYS A 12 0.94 18.97 23.29
CA LYS A 12 -0.15 18.34 24.05
C LYS A 12 -0.74 17.09 23.39
N TYR A 13 -0.66 16.96 22.07
CA TYR A 13 -1.34 15.90 21.33
C TYR A 13 -0.40 15.15 20.39
N ALA A 14 -0.60 13.84 20.28
CA ALA A 14 0.03 13.05 19.23
C ALA A 14 -0.71 13.28 17.91
N PHE A 15 0.00 13.77 16.89
CA PHE A 15 -0.53 13.88 15.54
C PHE A 15 -0.42 12.53 14.85
N GLN A 16 -1.57 11.94 14.54
CA GLN A 16 -1.67 10.67 13.81
C GLN A 16 -2.29 10.92 12.43
N SER A 17 -1.85 10.15 11.44
CA SER A 17 -2.51 10.09 10.15
C SER A 17 -3.55 8.99 10.18
N PHE A 18 -4.69 9.24 9.54
CA PHE A 18 -5.77 8.29 9.42
C PHE A 18 -6.05 7.98 7.96
N GLY A 19 -6.68 6.85 7.69
CA GLY A 19 -7.11 6.51 6.36
C GLY A 19 -8.17 5.43 6.37
N ALA A 20 -8.96 5.39 5.31
CA ALA A 20 -9.92 4.34 5.03
C ALA A 20 -9.79 3.96 3.55
N GLN A 21 -9.75 2.66 3.28
CA GLN A 21 -9.70 2.12 1.93
C GLN A 21 -10.88 1.16 1.72
N PHE A 22 -11.52 1.29 0.57
CA PHE A 22 -12.61 0.43 0.12
C PHE A 22 -12.18 -0.17 -1.21
N VAL A 23 -12.19 -1.50 -1.29
CA VAL A 23 -11.74 -2.25 -2.46
C VAL A 23 -12.90 -3.11 -2.94
N GLU A 24 -13.28 -2.93 -4.20
CA GLU A 24 -14.22 -3.78 -4.91
C GLU A 24 -13.44 -4.85 -5.67
N VAL A 25 -13.80 -6.11 -5.46
CA VAL A 25 -13.12 -7.27 -6.07
C VAL A 25 -14.10 -8.16 -6.80
N ARG A 26 -13.62 -8.81 -7.85
CA ARG A 26 -14.29 -9.90 -8.57
C ARG A 26 -13.48 -11.17 -8.34
N VAL A 27 -14.17 -12.26 -8.05
CA VAL A 27 -13.54 -13.55 -7.79
C VAL A 27 -14.06 -14.56 -8.80
N ASP A 28 -13.14 -15.22 -9.49
CA ASP A 28 -13.42 -16.42 -10.27
C ASP A 28 -13.12 -17.64 -9.40
N PRO A 29 -14.15 -18.40 -8.96
CA PRO A 29 -13.96 -19.52 -8.06
C PRO A 29 -13.38 -20.77 -8.74
N GLU A 30 -13.47 -20.90 -10.07
CA GLU A 30 -12.98 -22.09 -10.78
C GLU A 30 -11.45 -22.12 -10.82
N ILE A 31 -10.83 -20.95 -10.93
CA ILE A 31 -9.37 -20.77 -11.00
C ILE A 31 -8.78 -20.04 -9.78
N ALA A 32 -9.62 -19.76 -8.77
CA ALA A 32 -9.25 -19.00 -7.57
C ALA A 32 -8.59 -17.64 -7.88
N LYS A 33 -9.04 -16.96 -8.94
CA LYS A 33 -8.47 -15.67 -9.37
C LYS A 33 -9.24 -14.51 -8.73
N VAL A 34 -8.51 -13.59 -8.12
CA VAL A 34 -9.05 -12.32 -7.60
C VAL A 34 -8.62 -11.18 -8.52
N GLN A 35 -9.57 -10.34 -8.92
CA GLN A 35 -9.33 -9.14 -9.72
C GLN A 35 -9.92 -7.91 -9.02
N ILE A 36 -9.16 -6.83 -8.96
CA ILE A 36 -9.63 -5.57 -8.37
C ILE A 36 -10.34 -4.76 -9.44
N SER A 37 -11.63 -4.46 -9.23
CA SER A 37 -12.40 -3.65 -10.17
C SER A 37 -12.33 -2.16 -9.84
N ARG A 38 -12.19 -1.80 -8.56
CA ARG A 38 -12.15 -0.41 -8.10
C ARG A 38 -11.54 -0.29 -6.70
N VAL A 39 -10.75 0.77 -6.50
CA VAL A 39 -10.28 1.19 -5.17
C VAL A 39 -10.70 2.63 -4.90
N VAL A 40 -11.22 2.87 -3.70
CA VAL A 40 -11.51 4.22 -3.18
C VAL A 40 -10.79 4.37 -1.85
N SER A 41 -9.93 5.38 -1.76
CA SER A 41 -9.16 5.64 -0.55
C SER A 41 -9.35 7.09 -0.09
N ALA A 42 -9.57 7.26 1.21
CA ALA A 42 -9.60 8.55 1.88
C ALA A 42 -8.48 8.58 2.92
N PHE A 43 -7.70 9.67 2.96
CA PHE A 43 -6.58 9.82 3.87
C PHE A 43 -6.62 11.18 4.55
N ASP A 44 -6.44 11.20 5.86
CA ASP A 44 -6.06 12.38 6.63
C ASP A 44 -4.55 12.38 6.81
N VAL A 45 -3.90 13.26 6.05
CA VAL A 45 -2.43 13.42 6.01
C VAL A 45 -2.01 14.83 6.46
N GLY A 46 -2.92 15.56 7.12
CA GLY A 46 -2.70 16.95 7.49
C GLY A 46 -2.51 17.87 6.27
N LYS A 47 -1.55 18.80 6.37
CA LYS A 47 -1.32 19.80 5.31
C LYS A 47 -0.50 19.22 4.17
N ILE A 48 -1.14 19.04 3.02
CA ILE A 48 -0.47 18.61 1.78
C ILE A 48 0.44 19.73 1.28
N VAL A 49 1.75 19.47 1.25
CA VAL A 49 2.76 20.40 0.71
C VAL A 49 2.87 20.27 -0.82
N ASN A 50 2.71 19.05 -1.35
CA ASN A 50 2.71 18.77 -2.78
C ASN A 50 1.62 17.75 -3.14
N ALA A 51 0.60 18.22 -3.86
CA ALA A 51 -0.55 17.39 -4.20
C ALA A 51 -0.21 16.21 -5.12
N LYS A 52 0.73 16.40 -6.07
CA LYS A 52 1.12 15.34 -7.00
C LYS A 52 1.83 14.21 -6.25
N THR A 53 2.81 14.54 -5.41
CA THR A 53 3.55 13.56 -4.62
C THR A 53 2.64 12.84 -3.62
N ALA A 54 1.78 13.58 -2.90
CA ALA A 54 0.84 12.97 -1.97
C ALA A 54 -0.11 11.98 -2.66
N ARG A 55 -0.63 12.35 -3.84
CA ARG A 55 -1.48 11.45 -4.64
C ARG A 55 -0.71 10.22 -5.14
N SER A 56 0.53 10.40 -5.60
CA SER A 56 1.38 9.27 -6.01
C SER A 56 1.63 8.30 -4.85
N GLN A 57 1.88 8.79 -3.64
CA GLN A 57 2.03 7.94 -2.45
C GLN A 57 0.74 7.19 -2.11
N GLY A 58 -0.42 7.84 -2.23
CA GLY A 58 -1.71 7.17 -2.08
C GLY A 58 -1.89 6.01 -3.06
N TYR A 59 -1.52 6.20 -4.33
CA TYR A 59 -1.56 5.13 -5.33
C TYR A 59 -0.55 4.02 -5.04
N SER A 60 0.72 4.36 -4.81
CA SER A 60 1.77 3.37 -4.53
C SER A 60 1.44 2.56 -3.28
N GLY A 61 0.92 3.18 -2.23
CA GLY A 61 0.52 2.49 -1.01
C GLY A 61 -0.61 1.48 -1.23
N VAL A 62 -1.59 1.82 -2.08
CA VAL A 62 -2.65 0.87 -2.47
C VAL A 62 -2.06 -0.29 -3.25
N VAL A 63 -1.23 -0.03 -4.27
CA VAL A 63 -0.62 -1.09 -5.10
C VAL A 63 0.24 -2.03 -4.26
N MET A 64 1.07 -1.50 -3.37
CA MET A 64 1.87 -2.30 -2.44
C MET A 64 0.99 -3.11 -1.48
N GLY A 65 -0.07 -2.51 -0.93
CA GLY A 65 -1.01 -3.21 -0.05
C GLY A 65 -1.72 -4.38 -0.75
N VAL A 66 -2.08 -4.19 -2.02
CA VAL A 66 -2.65 -5.24 -2.88
C VAL A 66 -1.63 -6.34 -3.16
N GLY A 67 -0.39 -5.98 -3.51
CA GLY A 67 0.70 -6.94 -3.72
C GLY A 67 0.91 -7.81 -2.50
N MET A 68 1.07 -7.19 -1.33
CA MET A 68 1.20 -7.88 -0.04
C MET A 68 0.03 -8.82 0.26
N ALA A 69 -1.19 -8.46 -0.12
CA ALA A 69 -2.39 -9.25 0.18
C ALA A 69 -2.60 -10.43 -0.77
N LEU A 70 -2.23 -10.31 -2.05
CA LEU A 70 -2.64 -11.26 -3.10
C LEU A 70 -1.49 -11.98 -3.80
N MET A 71 -0.26 -11.45 -3.77
CA MET A 71 0.82 -11.89 -4.66
C MET A 71 2.11 -12.22 -3.90
N GLU A 72 2.50 -11.35 -2.98
CA GLU A 72 3.78 -11.41 -2.30
C GLU A 72 3.82 -12.57 -1.29
N HIS A 73 4.80 -13.45 -1.45
CA HIS A 73 5.01 -14.57 -0.53
C HIS A 73 6.48 -14.95 -0.47
N THR A 74 7.11 -14.73 0.68
CA THR A 74 8.50 -15.14 0.93
C THR A 74 8.54 -16.57 1.43
N VAL A 75 9.16 -17.47 0.68
CA VAL A 75 9.33 -18.87 1.06
C VAL A 75 10.75 -19.13 1.52
N TYR A 76 10.90 -19.75 2.68
CA TYR A 76 12.17 -20.17 3.24
C TYR A 76 12.40 -21.67 3.06
N ASP A 77 13.62 -22.08 2.75
CA ASP A 77 14.03 -23.49 2.75
C ASP A 77 14.14 -24.00 4.20
N SER A 78 13.45 -25.09 4.51
CA SER A 78 13.46 -25.67 5.85
C SER A 78 14.80 -26.26 6.30
N ARG A 79 15.73 -26.50 5.36
CA ARG A 79 17.02 -27.15 5.62
C ARG A 79 18.07 -26.17 6.14
N ASP A 80 18.11 -24.98 5.56
CA ASP A 80 19.15 -23.98 5.83
C ASP A 80 18.62 -22.55 6.06
N GLY A 81 17.32 -22.31 5.91
CA GLY A 81 16.68 -21.01 6.11
C GLY A 81 16.92 -20.02 4.96
N SER A 82 17.46 -20.48 3.81
CA SER A 82 17.64 -19.63 2.64
C SER A 82 16.30 -19.21 2.02
N ILE A 83 16.25 -18.03 1.39
CA ILE A 83 15.04 -17.53 0.71
C ILE A 83 14.98 -18.13 -0.69
N ILE A 84 13.96 -18.95 -0.94
CA ILE A 84 13.74 -19.62 -2.24
C ILE A 84 13.23 -18.59 -3.26
N THR A 85 12.27 -17.75 -2.87
CA THR A 85 11.68 -16.69 -3.69
C THR A 85 12.53 -15.42 -3.67
N SER A 86 13.83 -15.53 -3.96
CA SER A 86 14.82 -14.45 -3.82
C SER A 86 15.01 -13.60 -5.10
N ASN A 87 14.19 -13.82 -6.11
CA ASN A 87 14.21 -13.08 -7.37
C ASN A 87 12.79 -12.74 -7.85
N LEU A 88 12.67 -11.83 -8.82
CA LEU A 88 11.37 -11.34 -9.33
C LEU A 88 10.63 -12.32 -10.24
N ALA A 89 11.27 -13.41 -10.68
CA ALA A 89 10.56 -14.47 -11.41
C ALA A 89 9.74 -15.34 -10.44
N ASP A 90 10.26 -15.55 -9.23
CA ASP A 90 9.63 -16.38 -8.20
C ASP A 90 8.80 -15.56 -7.20
N TYR A 91 9.14 -14.28 -6.98
CA TYR A 91 8.42 -13.37 -6.10
C TYR A 91 7.52 -12.43 -6.91
N ALA A 92 6.23 -12.76 -6.95
CA ALA A 92 5.26 -12.00 -7.71
C ALA A 92 4.99 -10.62 -7.08
N ILE A 93 5.07 -9.59 -7.92
CA ILE A 93 4.68 -8.21 -7.59
C ILE A 93 3.62 -7.73 -8.59
N PRO A 94 2.75 -6.78 -8.19
CA PRO A 94 1.75 -6.22 -9.10
C PRO A 94 2.40 -5.59 -10.34
N VAL A 95 1.83 -5.86 -11.50
CA VAL A 95 2.14 -5.17 -12.76
C VAL A 95 1.01 -4.23 -13.18
N ASN A 96 1.19 -3.46 -14.25
CA ASN A 96 0.21 -2.46 -14.69
C ASN A 96 -1.20 -3.03 -15.03
N ALA A 97 -1.31 -4.33 -15.27
CA ALA A 97 -2.58 -4.97 -15.58
C ALA A 97 -3.36 -5.44 -14.33
N ASP A 98 -2.70 -5.45 -13.17
CA ASP A 98 -3.28 -5.82 -11.87
C ASP A 98 -3.89 -4.60 -11.17
#